data_AF-A0A7S1BAI3-F1
#
_entry.id   AF-A0A7S1BAI3-F1
#
_cell.length_a   1.000
_cell.length_b   1.000
_cell.length_c   1.000
_cell.angle_alpha   90.00
_cell.angle_beta   90.00
_cell.angle_gamma   90.00
#
_symmetry.space_group_name_H-M   'P 1'
#
loop_
_entity.id
_entity.type
_entity.pdbx_description
1 polymer ?
#
loop_
_entity_poly.entity_id
_entity_poly.type
_entity_poly.pdbx_seq_one_letter_code
_entity_poly.pdbx_strand_id
1 'polypeptide(L)'
;MDAYKQSATPGAEDAYILESLESRMSWVYRRTGTAMAITSATTCLAFLSTLATPLNDVRAFGIFASLVVFIDYVLVMTLFCTAVVIYHSKFETKACCKCKSITAGFCKTIEPSPTVMALENFKSNSDDGKSDKITKFFGETVTDLILNPKARLLIAFITTTWIITVSIFATKLKPTENAEQFLDENHPLQKSFSILGDEFNTAENDEGLDIFFAWGLGDVDRKGVNRLIDPEFFGNPTFLETFSCNEECQQLMVEACDDLRSNALYRPFIKQTDGRGTVKCFIEEFGAFSAIGSIPSRDVVARGAWKDTNWQVSAENFDSVMKNFLKERSAFSDQNEKMLTYYSRELGWDGAKLRYAAISVQSSVLDPYSSRPEPIVRQQYDAMVEISKDFDAKMEKTCGSKTIMTDLGEKFVRICGVFLTDLITMVLEY
;
A
#
# COMPACT_ATOMS: atom_id res chain seq x y z
N MET A 1 -35.36 12.36 9.56
CA MET A 1 -36.62 13.13 9.40
C MET A 1 -37.85 12.23 9.31
N ASP A 2 -37.74 11.07 8.67
CA ASP A 2 -38.87 10.14 8.50
C ASP A 2 -39.43 9.62 9.84
N ALA A 3 -38.59 9.07 10.73
CA ALA A 3 -39.04 8.64 12.06
C ALA A 3 -39.65 9.78 12.91
N TYR A 4 -39.21 11.02 12.72
CA TYR A 4 -39.80 12.19 13.38
C TYR A 4 -41.21 12.52 12.84
N LYS A 5 -41.46 12.29 11.56
CA LYS A 5 -42.81 12.40 10.98
C LYS A 5 -43.69 11.23 11.43
N GLN A 6 -43.15 10.02 11.45
CA GLN A 6 -43.86 8.82 11.93
C GLN A 6 -44.25 8.95 13.41
N SER A 7 -43.43 9.58 14.24
CA SER A 7 -43.77 9.80 15.66
C SER A 7 -44.94 10.76 15.88
N ALA A 8 -45.41 11.46 14.85
CA ALA A 8 -46.65 12.25 14.90
C ALA A 8 -47.92 11.39 14.79
N THR A 9 -47.80 10.15 14.29
CA THR A 9 -48.92 9.22 14.08
C THR A 9 -48.54 7.82 14.62
N PRO A 10 -48.37 7.67 15.94
CA PRO A 10 -48.05 6.37 16.54
C PRO A 10 -49.23 5.40 16.43
N GLY A 11 -48.95 4.10 16.54
CA GLY A 11 -50.00 3.08 16.67
C GLY A 11 -50.73 3.16 18.02
N ALA A 12 -51.86 2.47 18.16
CA ALA A 12 -52.68 2.48 19.37
C ALA A 12 -51.93 2.07 20.65
N GLU A 13 -50.96 1.16 20.53
CA GLU A 13 -50.12 0.67 21.63
C GLU A 13 -49.04 1.68 22.06
N ASP A 14 -48.72 2.65 21.19
CA ASP A 14 -47.60 3.59 21.31
C ASP A 14 -48.07 5.04 21.59
N ALA A 15 -49.31 5.21 22.06
CA ALA A 15 -49.92 6.53 22.29
C ALA A 15 -49.14 7.41 23.30
N TYR A 16 -48.38 6.81 24.22
CA TYR A 16 -47.56 7.50 25.22
C TYR A 16 -46.47 8.40 24.59
N ILE A 17 -46.09 8.15 23.33
CA ILE A 17 -45.08 8.92 22.59
C ILE A 17 -45.51 10.39 22.43
N LEU A 18 -46.81 10.66 22.35
CA LEU A 18 -47.36 12.00 22.10
C LEU A 18 -47.64 12.80 23.39
N GLU A 19 -47.37 12.24 24.57
CA GLU A 19 -47.59 12.92 25.86
C GLU A 19 -46.72 14.17 26.03
N SER A 20 -45.49 14.12 25.52
CA SER A 20 -44.54 15.23 25.61
C SER A 20 -43.58 15.22 24.43
N LEU A 21 -42.97 16.38 24.14
CA LEU A 21 -41.90 16.46 23.14
C LEU A 21 -40.70 15.59 23.53
N GLU A 22 -40.43 15.45 24.83
CA GLU A 22 -39.35 14.61 25.35
C GLU A 22 -39.61 13.13 25.03
N SER A 23 -40.81 12.62 25.32
CA SER A 23 -41.23 11.25 25.00
C SER A 23 -41.15 11.01 23.48
N ARG A 24 -41.60 11.97 22.68
CA ARG A 24 -41.57 11.91 21.21
C ARG A 24 -40.14 11.85 20.67
N MET A 25 -39.27 12.74 21.14
CA MET A 25 -37.87 12.77 20.69
C MET A 25 -37.07 11.58 21.21
N SER A 26 -37.37 11.08 22.42
CA SER A 26 -36.76 9.87 22.99
C SER A 26 -37.05 8.64 22.11
N TRP A 27 -38.29 8.47 21.65
CA TRP A 27 -38.64 7.40 20.73
C TRP A 27 -37.91 7.52 19.39
N VAL A 28 -37.89 8.73 18.80
CA VAL A 28 -37.19 8.98 17.52
C VAL A 28 -35.69 8.69 17.66
N TYR A 29 -35.08 9.15 18.74
CA TYR A 29 -33.66 8.97 19.03
C TYR A 29 -33.31 7.49 19.19
N ARG A 30 -34.12 6.71 19.93
CA ARG A 30 -33.89 5.27 20.11
C ARG A 30 -34.07 4.49 18.80
N ARG A 31 -35.10 4.81 18.02
CA ARG A 31 -35.39 4.08 16.77
C ARG A 31 -34.41 4.40 15.65
N THR A 32 -34.13 5.68 15.43
CA THR A 32 -33.26 6.12 14.33
C THR A 32 -31.78 6.03 14.72
N GLY A 33 -31.44 6.33 15.97
CA GLY A 33 -30.07 6.26 16.46
C GLY A 33 -29.51 4.84 16.43
N THR A 34 -30.31 3.82 16.78
CA THR A 34 -29.85 2.42 16.69
C THR A 34 -29.60 1.98 15.25
N ALA A 35 -30.49 2.33 14.32
CA ALA A 35 -30.30 2.03 12.90
C ALA A 35 -29.05 2.72 12.32
N MET A 36 -28.88 4.02 12.60
CA MET A 36 -27.70 4.79 12.17
C MET A 36 -26.41 4.28 12.81
N ALA A 37 -26.45 3.90 14.10
CA ALA A 37 -25.31 3.35 14.81
C ALA A 37 -24.82 2.05 14.16
N ILE A 38 -25.74 1.15 13.77
CA ILE A 38 -25.39 -0.09 13.08
C ILE A 38 -24.71 0.23 11.74
N THR A 39 -25.28 1.13 10.93
CA THR A 39 -24.69 1.48 9.63
C THR A 39 -23.33 2.15 9.74
N SER A 40 -23.15 3.06 10.70
CA SER A 40 -21.86 3.71 10.93
C SER A 40 -20.84 2.72 11.50
N ALA A 41 -21.24 1.85 12.43
CA ALA A 41 -20.37 0.83 13.01
C ALA A 41 -19.89 -0.19 11.96
N THR A 42 -20.77 -0.69 11.10
CA THR A 42 -20.36 -1.63 10.03
C THR A 42 -19.40 -0.97 9.04
N THR A 43 -19.63 0.30 8.70
CA THR A 43 -18.73 1.08 7.83
C THR A 43 -17.37 1.33 8.51
N CYS A 44 -17.35 1.69 9.80
CA CYS A 44 -16.11 1.83 10.56
C CYS A 44 -15.34 0.51 10.61
N LEU A 45 -16.00 -0.61 10.89
CA LEU A 45 -15.38 -1.94 10.93
C LEU A 45 -14.83 -2.35 9.56
N ALA A 46 -15.53 -2.02 8.47
CA ALA A 46 -15.04 -2.25 7.11
C ALA A 46 -13.72 -1.49 6.87
N PHE A 47 -13.64 -0.21 7.25
CA PHE A 47 -12.38 0.54 7.12
C PHE A 47 -11.30 0.06 8.09
N LEU A 48 -11.64 -0.36 9.31
CA LEU A 48 -10.68 -0.94 10.25
C LEU A 48 -10.14 -2.30 9.78
N SER A 49 -10.90 -3.07 9.00
CA SER A 49 -10.42 -4.33 8.43
C SER A 49 -9.21 -4.14 7.51
N THR A 50 -9.06 -2.95 6.92
CA THR A 50 -7.90 -2.60 6.11
C THR A 50 -6.60 -2.57 6.92
N LEU A 51 -6.63 -2.49 8.25
CA LEU A 51 -5.44 -2.57 9.11
C LEU A 51 -4.66 -3.88 8.96
N ALA A 52 -5.34 -4.95 8.53
CA ALA A 52 -4.73 -6.26 8.33
C ALA A 52 -3.76 -6.29 7.13
N THR A 53 -3.87 -5.35 6.18
CA THR A 53 -2.96 -5.28 5.02
C THR A 53 -1.53 -4.91 5.48
N PRO A 54 -0.45 -5.42 4.85
CA PRO A 54 0.91 -4.96 5.13
C PRO A 54 1.24 -3.57 4.54
N LEU A 55 0.37 -3.01 3.70
CA LEU A 55 0.58 -1.73 3.03
C LEU A 55 0.24 -0.54 3.96
N ASN A 56 1.22 0.30 4.26
CA ASN A 56 1.02 1.40 5.21
C ASN A 56 0.03 2.46 4.73
N ASP A 57 0.02 2.77 3.43
CA ASP A 57 -0.86 3.81 2.90
C ASP A 57 -2.33 3.42 3.06
N VAL A 58 -2.63 2.12 2.85
CA VAL A 58 -3.97 1.56 3.05
C VAL A 58 -4.35 1.54 4.54
N ARG A 59 -3.41 1.22 5.44
CA ARG A 59 -3.63 1.29 6.90
C ARG A 59 -3.96 2.73 7.34
N ALA A 60 -3.16 3.70 6.90
CA ALA A 60 -3.34 5.11 7.24
C ALA A 60 -4.71 5.62 6.74
N PHE A 61 -5.06 5.29 5.50
CA PHE A 61 -6.36 5.60 4.93
C PHE A 61 -7.51 5.00 5.74
N GLY A 62 -7.42 3.72 6.12
CA GLY A 62 -8.44 3.04 6.92
C GLY A 62 -8.65 3.66 8.30
N ILE A 63 -7.56 4.00 9.00
CA ILE A 63 -7.62 4.70 10.30
C ILE A 63 -8.33 6.04 10.14
N PHE A 64 -7.92 6.83 9.16
CA PHE A 64 -8.51 8.14 8.90
C PHE A 64 -10.00 8.03 8.57
N ALA A 65 -10.38 7.17 7.63
CA ALA A 65 -11.75 6.99 7.19
C ALA A 65 -12.67 6.49 8.32
N SER A 66 -12.20 5.53 9.13
CA SER A 66 -12.96 5.03 10.29
C SER A 66 -13.25 6.12 11.33
N LEU A 67 -12.27 6.99 11.59
CA LEU A 67 -12.44 8.12 12.51
C LEU A 67 -13.41 9.17 11.96
N VAL A 68 -13.36 9.46 10.65
CA VAL A 68 -14.31 10.37 9.99
C VAL A 68 -15.74 9.86 10.12
N VAL A 69 -15.98 8.57 9.84
CA VAL A 69 -17.33 7.96 9.94
C VAL A 69 -17.83 7.96 11.39
N PHE A 70 -16.94 7.69 12.35
CA PHE A 70 -17.30 7.75 13.76
C PHE A 70 -17.70 9.16 14.21
N ILE A 71 -16.92 10.18 13.81
CA ILE A 71 -17.23 11.57 14.12
C ILE A 71 -18.52 12.01 13.43
N ASP A 72 -18.75 11.59 12.18
CA ASP A 72 -19.99 11.88 11.45
C ASP A 72 -21.22 11.34 12.19
N TYR A 73 -21.15 10.11 12.72
CA TYR A 73 -22.22 9.57 13.57
C TYR A 73 -22.47 10.45 14.80
N VAL A 74 -21.42 10.87 15.52
CA VAL A 74 -21.55 11.76 16.68
C VAL A 74 -22.16 13.11 16.30
N LEU A 75 -21.75 13.68 15.18
CA LEU A 75 -22.29 14.95 14.66
C LEU A 75 -23.76 14.82 14.26
N VAL A 76 -24.16 13.73 13.60
CA VAL A 76 -25.56 13.50 13.25
C VAL A 76 -26.40 13.32 14.53
N MET A 77 -25.96 12.51 15.49
CA MET A 77 -26.74 12.29 16.71
C MET A 77 -26.85 13.54 17.59
N THR A 78 -25.92 14.48 17.52
CA THR A 78 -25.94 15.71 18.33
C THR A 78 -26.54 16.90 17.56
N LEU A 79 -25.92 17.29 16.44
CA LEU A 79 -26.24 18.49 15.68
C LEU A 79 -27.54 18.34 14.90
N PHE A 80 -27.75 17.20 14.24
CA PHE A 80 -28.99 16.98 13.48
C PHE A 80 -30.20 16.81 14.40
N CYS A 81 -30.08 16.06 15.51
CA CYS A 81 -31.15 15.97 16.49
C CYS A 81 -31.51 17.34 17.09
N THR A 82 -30.51 18.18 17.39
CA THR A 82 -30.75 19.56 17.85
C THR A 82 -31.45 20.41 16.79
N ALA A 83 -31.02 20.30 15.52
CA ALA A 83 -31.66 21.00 14.41
C ALA A 83 -33.15 20.61 14.25
N VAL A 84 -33.50 19.34 14.47
CA VAL A 84 -34.91 18.87 14.45
C VAL A 84 -35.72 19.50 15.58
N VAL A 85 -35.19 19.62 16.78
CA VAL A 85 -35.88 20.28 17.91
C VAL A 85 -36.09 21.77 17.63
N ILE A 86 -35.09 22.44 17.04
CA ILE A 86 -35.22 23.84 16.60
C ILE A 86 -36.29 23.97 15.51
N TYR A 87 -36.33 23.01 14.56
CA TYR A 87 -37.35 22.97 13.52
C TYR A 87 -38.77 22.82 14.09
N HIS A 88 -38.97 21.86 15.00
CA HIS A 88 -40.25 21.64 15.69
C HIS A 88 -40.75 22.90 16.40
N SER A 89 -39.85 23.60 17.12
CA SER A 89 -40.22 24.77 17.91
C SER A 89 -40.44 26.05 17.08
N LYS A 90 -39.64 26.27 16.03
CA LYS A 90 -39.60 27.57 15.31
C LYS A 90 -40.22 27.57 13.92
N PHE A 91 -40.35 26.44 13.25
CA PHE A 91 -40.69 26.38 11.83
C PHE A 91 -41.96 25.59 11.53
N GLU A 92 -42.27 24.55 12.32
CA GLU A 92 -43.47 23.71 12.11
C GLU A 92 -44.78 24.43 12.46
N THR A 93 -44.75 25.37 13.41
CA THR A 93 -45.90 26.22 13.80
C THR A 93 -46.03 27.52 13.00
N LYS A 94 -45.09 27.83 12.09
CA LYS A 94 -45.19 29.02 11.25
C LYS A 94 -46.09 28.73 10.05
N ALA A 95 -47.40 28.92 10.25
CA ALA A 95 -48.29 29.20 9.13
C ALA A 95 -47.76 30.44 8.40
N CYS A 96 -47.25 30.25 7.19
CA CYS A 96 -46.84 31.32 6.30
C CYS A 96 -47.98 32.36 6.24
N CYS A 97 -47.67 33.59 6.64
CA CYS A 97 -48.60 34.69 6.78
C CYS A 97 -49.43 34.91 5.50
N LYS A 98 -50.68 34.43 5.47
CA LYS A 98 -51.76 35.09 4.73
C LYS A 98 -52.35 36.26 5.53
N CYS A 99 -51.50 37.04 6.20
CA CYS A 99 -51.91 38.26 6.88
C CYS A 99 -51.57 39.46 5.99
N LYS A 100 -52.61 40.08 5.41
CA LYS A 100 -52.55 41.32 4.62
C LYS A 100 -52.40 42.59 5.49
N SER A 101 -51.74 42.54 6.65
CA SER A 101 -51.56 43.73 7.48
C SER A 101 -50.16 43.83 8.05
N ILE A 102 -49.53 44.99 7.81
CA ILE A 102 -48.11 45.33 7.98
C ILE A 102 -47.76 45.67 9.45
N THR A 103 -48.64 45.44 10.42
CA THR A 103 -48.42 45.88 11.81
C THR A 103 -48.55 44.77 12.85
N ALA A 104 -47.85 43.65 12.67
CA ALA A 104 -47.66 42.65 13.73
C ALA A 104 -46.25 42.05 13.67
N GLY A 105 -45.24 42.86 14.00
CA GLY A 105 -43.86 42.43 14.18
C GLY A 105 -43.69 41.65 15.48
N PHE A 106 -44.28 40.46 15.59
CA PHE A 106 -43.93 39.37 16.50
C PHE A 106 -44.85 38.19 16.16
N CYS A 107 -44.40 37.28 15.28
CA CYS A 107 -45.07 35.99 15.10
C CYS A 107 -44.95 35.21 16.41
N LYS A 108 -45.97 35.28 17.26
CA LYS A 108 -46.12 34.37 18.40
C LYS A 108 -46.20 32.94 17.87
N THR A 109 -45.48 32.02 18.52
CA THR A 109 -45.73 30.58 18.43
C THR A 109 -47.20 30.34 18.72
N ILE A 110 -47.90 29.68 17.79
CA ILE A 110 -49.28 29.27 17.99
C ILE A 110 -49.27 28.16 19.05
N GLU A 111 -49.93 28.40 20.17
CA GLU A 111 -50.41 27.33 21.04
C GLU A 111 -51.65 26.73 20.36
N PRO A 112 -51.76 25.39 20.21
CA PRO A 112 -50.93 24.35 20.83
C PRO A 112 -49.68 23.94 20.02
N SER A 113 -48.68 23.39 20.73
CA SER A 113 -47.44 22.80 20.18
C SER A 113 -47.75 21.70 19.13
N PRO A 114 -46.90 21.48 18.10
CA PRO A 114 -47.14 20.44 17.09
C PRO A 114 -47.35 19.03 17.66
N THR A 115 -46.68 18.69 18.76
CA THR A 115 -46.90 17.42 19.48
C THR A 115 -48.28 17.35 20.14
N VAL A 116 -48.81 18.47 20.63
CA VAL A 116 -50.17 18.53 21.22
C VAL A 116 -51.23 18.49 20.12
N MET A 117 -51.01 19.17 18.98
CA MET A 117 -51.86 19.02 17.79
C MET A 117 -51.88 17.58 17.29
N ALA A 118 -50.74 16.89 17.29
CA ALA A 118 -50.66 15.48 16.95
C ALA A 118 -51.43 14.59 17.95
N LEU A 119 -51.35 14.88 19.25
CA LEU A 119 -52.12 14.18 20.29
C LEU A 119 -53.64 14.40 20.14
N GLU A 120 -54.07 15.61 19.84
CA GLU A 120 -55.47 15.95 19.59
C GLU A 120 -56.00 15.22 18.35
N ASN A 121 -55.25 15.27 17.24
CA ASN A 121 -55.59 14.55 16.00
C ASN A 121 -55.67 13.03 16.19
N PHE A 122 -54.77 12.47 17.00
CA PHE A 122 -54.79 11.06 17.37
C PHE A 122 -56.05 10.71 18.18
N LYS A 123 -56.43 11.54 19.15
CA LYS A 123 -57.65 11.35 19.97
C LYS A 123 -58.94 11.51 19.18
N SER A 124 -58.96 12.38 18.17
CA SER A 124 -60.14 12.60 17.34
C SER A 124 -60.37 11.53 16.27
N ASN A 125 -59.49 10.51 16.14
CA ASN A 125 -59.52 9.53 15.03
C ASN A 125 -59.63 10.20 13.64
N SER A 126 -59.19 11.45 13.54
CA SER A 126 -59.18 12.19 12.29
C SER A 126 -57.90 11.79 11.56
N ASP A 127 -58.02 10.80 10.68
CA ASP A 127 -56.96 10.30 9.81
C ASP A 127 -56.63 11.32 8.68
N ASP A 128 -56.35 12.56 9.08
CA ASP A 128 -56.03 13.69 8.19
C ASP A 128 -54.52 13.81 7.94
N GLY A 129 -53.78 12.73 8.17
CA GLY A 129 -52.40 12.60 7.72
C GLY A 129 -52.39 12.52 6.19
N LYS A 130 -52.29 13.68 5.50
CA LYS A 130 -52.03 13.71 4.06
C LYS A 130 -50.69 13.03 3.77
N SER A 131 -50.72 11.72 3.57
CA SER A 131 -49.58 10.92 3.14
C SER A 131 -49.05 11.49 1.83
N ASP A 132 -47.76 11.82 1.81
CA ASP A 132 -47.09 12.39 0.66
C ASP A 132 -47.23 11.44 -0.54
N LYS A 133 -47.26 11.97 -1.76
CA LYS A 133 -47.43 11.16 -2.98
C LYS A 133 -46.37 10.07 -3.08
N ILE A 134 -45.16 10.35 -2.60
CA ILE A 134 -44.04 9.42 -2.54
C ILE A 134 -44.33 8.29 -1.54
N THR A 135 -44.81 8.62 -0.33
CA THR A 135 -45.16 7.63 0.69
C THR A 135 -46.28 6.71 0.20
N LYS A 136 -47.30 7.24 -0.49
CA LYS A 136 -48.36 6.42 -1.11
C LYS A 136 -47.82 5.51 -2.22
N PHE A 137 -46.94 6.02 -3.08
CA PHE A 137 -46.32 5.20 -4.12
C PHE A 137 -45.54 4.01 -3.56
N PHE A 138 -44.71 4.22 -2.54
CA PHE A 138 -43.97 3.13 -1.89
C PHE A 138 -44.87 2.22 -1.05
N GLY A 139 -45.86 2.79 -0.36
CA GLY A 139 -46.77 2.04 0.51
C GLY A 139 -47.74 1.15 -0.25
N GLU A 140 -48.27 1.62 -1.38
CA GLU A 140 -49.28 0.91 -2.17
C GLU A 140 -48.62 0.21 -3.36
N THR A 141 -48.08 0.95 -4.32
CA THR A 141 -47.62 0.38 -5.62
C THR A 141 -46.43 -0.55 -5.47
N VAL A 142 -45.41 -0.16 -4.69
CA VAL A 142 -44.21 -0.99 -4.51
C VAL A 142 -44.49 -2.19 -3.61
N THR A 143 -45.23 -2.00 -2.52
CA THR A 143 -45.63 -3.10 -1.62
C THR A 143 -46.46 -4.15 -2.36
N ASP A 144 -47.44 -3.72 -3.16
CA ASP A 144 -48.25 -4.63 -3.98
C ASP A 144 -47.36 -5.41 -4.97
N LEU A 145 -46.39 -4.74 -5.59
CA LEU A 145 -45.43 -5.40 -6.48
C LEU A 145 -44.58 -6.46 -5.75
N ILE A 146 -44.11 -6.18 -4.54
CA ILE A 146 -43.25 -7.09 -3.77
C ILE A 146 -44.04 -8.27 -3.18
N LEU A 147 -45.26 -8.03 -2.71
CA LEU A 147 -46.12 -9.05 -2.10
C LEU A 147 -46.72 -10.02 -3.14
N ASN A 148 -46.83 -9.59 -4.40
CA ASN A 148 -47.31 -10.43 -5.49
C ASN A 148 -46.36 -11.63 -5.75
N PRO A 149 -46.80 -12.89 -5.59
CA PRO A 149 -45.90 -14.06 -5.62
C PRO A 149 -45.25 -14.28 -6.99
N LYS A 150 -45.95 -13.95 -8.08
CA LYS A 150 -45.40 -14.02 -9.44
C LYS A 150 -44.31 -12.97 -9.69
N ALA A 151 -44.53 -11.74 -9.20
CA ALA A 151 -43.55 -10.67 -9.30
C ALA A 151 -42.32 -10.96 -8.43
N ARG A 152 -42.51 -11.53 -7.23
CA ARG A 152 -41.41 -11.98 -6.37
C ARG A 152 -40.53 -13.05 -7.03
N LEU A 153 -41.14 -14.06 -7.69
CA LEU A 153 -40.39 -15.06 -8.44
C LEU A 153 -39.62 -14.45 -9.61
N LEU A 154 -40.23 -13.48 -10.31
CA LEU A 154 -39.58 -12.77 -11.41
C LEU A 154 -38.40 -11.91 -10.91
N ILE A 155 -38.54 -11.18 -9.81
CA ILE A 155 -37.46 -10.42 -9.19
C ILE A 155 -36.32 -11.37 -8.78
N ALA A 156 -36.65 -12.48 -8.12
CA ALA A 156 -35.66 -13.47 -7.70
C ALA A 156 -34.90 -14.06 -8.90
N PHE A 157 -35.59 -14.35 -10.00
CA PHE A 157 -34.97 -14.80 -11.24
C PHE A 157 -33.99 -13.75 -11.78
N ILE A 158 -34.42 -12.49 -11.91
CA ILE A 158 -33.57 -11.40 -12.41
C ILE A 158 -32.33 -11.20 -11.53
N THR A 159 -32.49 -11.15 -10.20
CA THR A 159 -31.37 -10.99 -9.28
C THR A 159 -30.40 -12.18 -9.36
N THR A 160 -30.93 -13.39 -9.50
CA THR A 160 -30.10 -14.60 -9.64
C THR A 160 -29.31 -14.58 -10.95
N THR A 161 -29.94 -14.22 -12.06
CA THR A 161 -29.25 -14.07 -13.35
C THR A 161 -28.17 -13.00 -13.28
N TRP A 162 -28.45 -11.86 -12.62
CA TRP A 162 -27.47 -10.80 -12.44
C TRP A 162 -26.28 -11.27 -11.58
N ILE A 163 -26.53 -11.93 -10.45
CA ILE A 163 -25.47 -12.48 -9.58
C ILE A 163 -24.61 -13.49 -10.37
N ILE A 164 -25.22 -14.43 -11.09
CA ILE A 164 -24.49 -15.41 -11.91
C ILE A 164 -23.60 -14.69 -12.93
N THR A 165 -24.14 -13.68 -13.60
CA THR A 165 -23.39 -12.89 -14.59
C THR A 165 -22.19 -12.21 -13.94
N VAL A 166 -22.39 -11.51 -12.82
CA VAL A 166 -21.32 -10.85 -12.07
C VAL A 166 -20.27 -11.84 -11.59
N SER A 167 -20.67 -13.01 -11.08
CA SER A 167 -19.74 -14.07 -10.68
C SER A 167 -18.89 -14.58 -11.84
N ILE A 168 -19.47 -14.74 -13.04
CA ILE A 168 -18.72 -15.13 -14.25
C ILE A 168 -17.72 -14.05 -14.69
N PHE A 169 -18.06 -12.77 -14.52
CA PHE A 169 -17.12 -11.68 -14.80
C PHE A 169 -16.04 -11.55 -13.72
N ALA A 170 -16.38 -11.82 -12.46
CA ALA A 170 -15.42 -11.82 -11.36
C ALA A 170 -14.32 -12.88 -11.56
N THR A 171 -14.65 -14.05 -12.12
CA THR A 171 -13.63 -15.08 -12.45
C THR A 171 -12.70 -14.68 -13.60
N LYS A 172 -13.01 -13.60 -14.33
CA LYS A 172 -12.19 -13.06 -15.42
C LYS A 172 -11.32 -11.88 -15.00
N LEU A 173 -11.37 -11.47 -13.73
CA LEU A 173 -10.47 -10.44 -13.21
C LEU A 173 -9.04 -10.96 -13.28
N LYS A 174 -8.19 -10.23 -14.00
CA LYS A 174 -6.76 -10.52 -14.10
C LYS A 174 -5.97 -9.58 -13.19
N PRO A 175 -4.80 -10.02 -12.67
CA PRO A 175 -3.82 -9.11 -12.11
C PRO A 175 -3.44 -8.02 -13.11
N THR A 176 -3.02 -6.88 -12.61
CA THR A 176 -2.63 -5.71 -13.41
C THR A 176 -1.49 -6.09 -14.37
N GLU A 177 -1.77 -6.04 -15.67
CA GLU A 177 -0.77 -6.30 -16.72
C GLU A 177 0.12 -5.07 -16.96
N ASN A 178 -0.35 -3.87 -16.65
CA ASN A 178 0.41 -2.62 -16.80
C ASN A 178 0.47 -1.86 -15.48
N ALA A 179 1.40 -0.92 -15.40
CA ALA A 179 1.52 -0.05 -14.25
C ALA A 179 0.28 0.82 -14.03
N GLU A 180 0.06 1.19 -12.77
CA GLU A 180 -1.04 2.07 -12.41
C GLU A 180 -0.87 3.44 -13.09
N GLN A 181 -1.81 3.73 -13.97
CA GLN A 181 -1.91 5.00 -14.64
C GLN A 181 -2.34 6.07 -13.64
N PHE A 182 -1.48 7.07 -13.42
CA PHE A 182 -1.76 8.14 -12.46
C PHE A 182 -2.68 9.23 -13.01
N LEU A 183 -2.57 9.53 -14.31
CA LEU A 183 -3.32 10.61 -14.97
C LEU A 183 -4.21 10.07 -16.09
N ASP A 184 -5.21 10.83 -16.52
CA ASP A 184 -6.04 10.47 -17.67
C ASP A 184 -5.20 10.13 -18.92
N GLU A 185 -5.69 9.23 -19.76
CA GLU A 185 -4.95 8.74 -20.94
C GLU A 185 -4.67 9.86 -21.95
N ASN A 186 -5.57 10.86 -22.00
CA ASN A 186 -5.41 12.02 -22.86
C ASN A 186 -4.51 13.10 -22.25
N HIS A 187 -4.06 12.93 -21.01
CA HIS A 187 -3.15 13.88 -20.39
C HIS A 187 -1.79 13.83 -21.12
N PRO A 188 -1.25 14.98 -21.59
CA PRO A 188 -0.02 14.99 -22.38
C PRO A 188 1.15 14.25 -21.73
N LEU A 189 1.34 14.39 -20.41
CA LEU A 189 2.38 13.66 -19.68
C LEU A 189 2.16 12.14 -19.68
N GLN A 190 0.92 11.68 -19.46
CA GLN A 190 0.61 10.25 -19.44
C GLN A 190 0.84 9.63 -20.81
N LYS A 191 0.40 10.34 -21.85
CA LYS A 191 0.59 9.93 -23.23
C LYS A 191 2.07 9.89 -23.62
N SER A 192 2.89 10.82 -23.11
CA SER A 192 4.34 10.75 -23.27
C SER A 192 4.90 9.50 -22.59
N PHE A 193 4.53 9.22 -21.33
CA PHE A 193 5.01 8.03 -20.62
C PHE A 193 4.60 6.72 -21.29
N SER A 194 3.35 6.59 -21.75
CA SER A 194 2.90 5.38 -22.45
C SER A 194 3.64 5.18 -23.76
N ILE A 195 3.79 6.24 -24.57
CA ILE A 195 4.55 6.14 -25.83
C ILE A 195 6.02 5.79 -25.56
N LEU A 196 6.66 6.44 -24.59
CA LEU A 196 8.07 6.17 -24.23
C LEU A 196 8.26 4.75 -23.68
N GLY A 197 7.32 4.23 -22.89
CA GLY A 197 7.43 2.89 -22.28
C GLY A 197 7.03 1.74 -23.20
N ASP A 198 6.03 1.95 -24.07
CA ASP A 198 5.43 0.87 -24.86
C ASP A 198 5.93 0.85 -26.32
N GLU A 199 6.21 2.00 -26.93
CA GLU A 199 6.57 2.08 -28.36
C GLU A 199 8.10 2.13 -28.59
N PHE A 200 8.86 2.63 -27.61
CA PHE A 200 10.32 2.69 -27.70
C PHE A 200 10.95 1.55 -26.90
N ASN A 201 11.72 0.70 -27.58
CA ASN A 201 12.53 -0.32 -26.90
C ASN A 201 13.66 0.35 -26.12
N THR A 202 14.01 -0.23 -24.97
CA THR A 202 15.20 0.16 -24.21
C THR A 202 16.46 -0.09 -25.03
N ALA A 203 17.32 0.91 -25.11
CA ALA A 203 18.61 0.82 -25.76
C ALA A 203 19.62 0.07 -24.87
N GLU A 204 20.66 -0.52 -25.47
CA GLU A 204 21.76 -1.15 -24.71
C GLU A 204 22.46 -0.17 -23.77
N ASN A 205 22.38 1.13 -24.01
CA ASN A 205 22.98 2.16 -23.15
C ASN A 205 22.06 2.62 -22.00
N ASP A 206 20.79 2.21 -21.98
CA ASP A 206 19.85 2.66 -20.93
C ASP A 206 20.13 1.95 -19.61
N GLU A 207 20.17 2.68 -18.50
CA GLU A 207 20.51 2.09 -17.20
C GLU A 207 19.52 1.00 -16.79
N GLY A 208 20.04 -0.21 -16.54
CA GLY A 208 19.25 -1.28 -15.92
C GLY A 208 19.16 -1.09 -14.40
N LEU A 209 18.19 -1.75 -13.77
CA LEU A 209 18.04 -1.75 -12.32
C LEU A 209 19.23 -2.47 -11.68
N ASP A 210 19.92 -1.80 -10.76
CA ASP A 210 21.02 -2.38 -9.98
C ASP A 210 20.46 -3.35 -8.92
N ILE A 211 20.88 -4.61 -9.00
CA ILE A 211 20.57 -5.66 -8.03
C ILE A 211 21.86 -5.98 -7.27
N PHE A 212 21.79 -5.91 -5.95
CA PHE A 212 22.90 -6.09 -5.03
C PHE A 212 22.84 -7.48 -4.39
N PHE A 213 23.97 -8.18 -4.42
CA PHE A 213 24.23 -9.38 -3.63
C PHE A 213 25.20 -9.01 -2.52
N ALA A 214 24.72 -8.95 -1.27
CA ALA A 214 25.47 -8.44 -0.13
C ALA A 214 25.77 -9.53 0.92
N TRP A 215 26.94 -9.46 1.54
CA TRP A 215 27.40 -10.30 2.65
C TRP A 215 27.78 -9.43 3.85
N GLY A 216 27.60 -9.95 5.07
CA GLY A 216 27.87 -9.24 6.33
C GLY A 216 26.68 -8.49 6.93
N LEU A 217 25.52 -8.58 6.29
CA LEU A 217 24.26 -7.98 6.76
C LEU A 217 23.42 -9.01 7.52
N GLY A 218 22.82 -8.59 8.63
CA GLY A 218 21.79 -9.34 9.36
C GLY A 218 20.38 -8.86 9.04
N ASP A 219 19.39 -9.42 9.73
CA ASP A 219 18.01 -8.94 9.61
C ASP A 219 17.87 -7.58 10.30
N VAL A 220 17.17 -6.65 9.64
CA VAL A 220 16.97 -5.28 10.15
C VAL A 220 16.27 -5.31 11.51
N ASP A 221 16.82 -4.57 12.48
CA ASP A 221 16.15 -4.40 13.77
C ASP A 221 14.98 -3.41 13.61
N ARG A 222 13.76 -3.97 13.66
CA ARG A 222 12.50 -3.22 13.53
C ARG A 222 11.93 -2.77 14.87
N LYS A 223 12.68 -2.88 15.99
CA LYS A 223 12.23 -2.36 17.29
C LYS A 223 11.97 -0.85 17.18
N GLY A 224 10.77 -0.44 17.57
CA GLY A 224 10.34 0.96 17.52
C GLY A 224 9.95 1.46 16.13
N VAL A 225 9.96 0.62 15.10
CA VAL A 225 9.52 1.02 13.75
C VAL A 225 8.01 1.17 13.73
N ASN A 226 7.53 2.41 13.57
CA ASN A 226 6.14 2.70 13.26
C ASN A 226 6.06 3.59 12.02
N ARG A 227 5.90 2.94 10.87
CA ARG A 227 5.83 3.61 9.57
C ARG A 227 4.61 4.52 9.36
N LEU A 228 3.63 4.48 10.27
CA LEU A 228 2.49 5.42 10.26
C LEU A 228 2.85 6.78 10.87
N ILE A 229 3.83 6.82 11.77
CA ILE A 229 4.30 8.04 12.44
C ILE A 229 5.58 8.55 11.77
N ASP A 230 6.50 7.62 11.49
CA ASP A 230 7.77 7.90 10.83
C ASP A 230 7.91 7.02 9.58
N PRO A 231 7.49 7.51 8.41
CA PRO A 231 7.54 6.73 7.17
C PRO A 231 8.96 6.47 6.67
N GLU A 232 9.94 7.25 7.14
CA GLU A 232 11.35 7.18 6.73
C GLU A 232 12.17 6.22 7.60
N PHE A 233 11.72 5.94 8.82
CA PHE A 233 12.40 5.00 9.70
C PHE A 233 12.02 3.55 9.39
N PHE A 234 12.92 2.84 8.72
CA PHE A 234 12.75 1.41 8.37
C PHE A 234 13.33 0.45 9.44
N GLY A 235 14.02 0.99 10.44
CA GLY A 235 14.75 0.24 11.46
C GLY A 235 16.24 0.48 11.38
N ASN A 236 16.98 -0.15 12.29
CA ASN A 236 18.43 -0.04 12.33
C ASN A 236 19.07 -1.24 11.60
N PRO A 237 20.09 -1.01 10.76
CA PRO A 237 20.82 -2.11 10.13
C PRO A 237 21.56 -2.92 11.20
N THR A 238 21.54 -4.24 11.05
CA THR A 238 22.35 -5.15 11.87
C THR A 238 23.48 -5.71 11.02
N PHE A 239 24.68 -5.78 11.60
CA PHE A 239 25.87 -6.30 10.94
C PHE A 239 26.32 -7.58 11.63
N LEU A 240 26.69 -8.58 10.85
CA LEU A 240 27.12 -9.87 11.37
C LEU A 240 28.61 -9.81 11.75
N GLU A 241 28.92 -10.08 13.01
CA GLU A 241 30.32 -10.16 13.48
C GLU A 241 31.06 -11.39 12.93
N THR A 242 30.32 -12.38 12.43
CA THR A 242 30.87 -13.60 11.80
C THR A 242 31.45 -13.34 10.42
N PHE A 243 31.08 -12.22 9.79
CA PHE A 243 31.57 -11.89 8.45
C PHE A 243 33.03 -11.43 8.52
N SER A 244 33.88 -12.15 7.78
CA SER A 244 35.29 -11.80 7.62
C SER A 244 35.73 -12.05 6.18
N CYS A 245 36.33 -11.03 5.55
CA CYS A 245 36.80 -11.10 4.17
C CYS A 245 38.20 -11.76 4.13
N ASN A 246 38.25 -13.06 4.43
CA ASN A 246 39.48 -13.86 4.45
C ASN A 246 39.96 -14.18 3.03
N GLU A 247 41.16 -14.73 2.87
CA GLU A 247 41.74 -15.03 1.54
C GLU A 247 40.81 -15.91 0.69
N GLU A 248 40.23 -16.95 1.29
CA GLU A 248 39.28 -17.84 0.61
C GLU A 248 37.98 -17.12 0.22
N CYS A 249 37.48 -16.22 1.07
CA CYS A 249 36.27 -15.44 0.77
C CYS A 249 36.53 -14.44 -0.37
N GLN A 250 37.69 -13.79 -0.39
CA GLN A 250 38.11 -12.90 -1.47
C GLN A 250 38.15 -13.65 -2.82
N GLN A 251 38.70 -14.87 -2.83
CA GLN A 251 38.74 -15.71 -4.01
C GLN A 251 37.34 -16.06 -4.52
N LEU A 252 36.44 -16.48 -3.63
CA LEU A 252 35.06 -16.81 -3.98
C LEU A 252 34.28 -15.59 -4.50
N MET A 253 34.56 -14.38 -3.99
CA MET A 253 33.94 -13.15 -4.50
C MET A 253 34.37 -12.84 -5.94
N VAL A 254 35.64 -13.10 -6.28
CA VAL A 254 36.14 -12.96 -7.66
C VAL A 254 35.46 -13.98 -8.58
N GLU A 255 35.34 -15.23 -8.13
CA GLU A 255 34.64 -16.28 -8.87
C GLU A 255 33.16 -15.93 -9.08
N ALA A 256 32.49 -15.36 -8.07
CA ALA A 256 31.13 -14.88 -8.20
C ALA A 256 31.00 -13.76 -9.25
N CYS A 257 31.97 -12.84 -9.32
CA CYS A 257 31.99 -11.80 -10.36
C CYS A 257 32.22 -12.36 -11.76
N ASP A 258 33.07 -13.38 -11.91
CA ASP A 258 33.29 -14.07 -13.18
C ASP A 258 32.04 -14.84 -13.63
N ASP A 259 31.37 -15.52 -12.69
CA ASP A 259 30.11 -16.23 -12.90
C ASP A 259 29.02 -15.26 -13.39
N LEU A 260 28.83 -14.12 -12.71
CA LEU A 260 27.85 -13.09 -13.11
C LEU A 260 28.12 -12.49 -14.50
N ARG A 261 29.39 -12.48 -14.94
CA ARG A 261 29.77 -11.93 -16.25
C ARG A 261 29.62 -12.90 -17.40
N SER A 262 29.88 -14.19 -17.17
CA SER A 262 30.12 -15.16 -18.23
C SER A 262 29.21 -16.38 -18.21
N ASN A 263 28.56 -16.68 -17.08
CA ASN A 263 27.74 -17.86 -16.95
C ASN A 263 26.51 -17.79 -17.88
N ALA A 264 26.35 -18.81 -18.72
CA ALA A 264 25.26 -18.90 -19.68
C ALA A 264 23.87 -18.92 -19.01
N LEU A 265 23.76 -19.40 -17.78
CA LEU A 265 22.52 -19.41 -17.01
C LEU A 265 22.09 -18.02 -16.55
N TYR A 266 23.04 -17.12 -16.27
CA TYR A 266 22.76 -15.78 -15.72
C TYR A 266 22.63 -14.72 -16.82
N ARG A 267 23.25 -14.98 -17.97
CA ARG A 267 23.25 -14.10 -19.15
C ARG A 267 21.88 -13.56 -19.57
N PRO A 268 20.76 -14.32 -19.51
CA PRO A 268 19.44 -13.80 -19.89
C PRO A 268 18.91 -12.70 -18.95
N PHE A 269 19.34 -12.70 -17.69
CA PHE A 269 18.80 -11.83 -16.63
C PHE A 269 19.70 -10.63 -16.32
N ILE A 270 20.98 -10.71 -16.73
CA ILE A 270 21.98 -9.67 -16.51
C ILE A 270 22.26 -8.93 -17.81
N LYS A 271 22.20 -7.60 -17.75
CA LYS A 271 22.48 -6.72 -18.87
C LYS A 271 23.90 -6.93 -19.39
N GLN A 272 24.05 -7.04 -20.71
CA GLN A 272 25.33 -7.30 -21.35
C GLN A 272 25.92 -6.02 -21.95
N THR A 273 27.19 -5.76 -21.69
CA THR A 273 28.01 -4.73 -22.34
C THR A 273 29.23 -5.43 -22.97
N ASP A 274 29.46 -5.25 -24.26
CA ASP A 274 30.55 -5.93 -25.00
C ASP A 274 30.54 -7.48 -24.87
N GLY A 275 29.35 -8.06 -24.75
CA GLY A 275 29.17 -9.51 -24.61
C GLY A 275 29.49 -10.09 -23.24
N ARG A 276 29.68 -9.25 -22.21
CA ARG A 276 29.85 -9.63 -20.81
C ARG A 276 28.80 -8.96 -19.92
N GLY A 277 28.43 -9.60 -18.82
CA GLY A 277 27.51 -9.01 -17.83
C GLY A 277 28.04 -7.70 -17.25
N THR A 278 27.14 -6.73 -17.06
CA THR A 278 27.45 -5.43 -16.45
C THR A 278 27.44 -5.59 -14.94
N VAL A 279 28.64 -5.77 -14.37
CA VAL A 279 28.85 -6.12 -12.96
C VAL A 279 29.83 -5.13 -12.33
N LYS A 280 29.44 -4.49 -11.23
CA LYS A 280 30.33 -3.69 -10.38
C LYS A 280 30.86 -4.58 -9.28
N CYS A 281 32.16 -4.85 -9.36
CA CYS A 281 32.85 -5.80 -8.51
C CYS A 281 34.10 -5.16 -7.92
N PHE A 282 33.99 -4.63 -6.69
CA PHE A 282 35.11 -3.94 -6.04
C PHE A 282 36.33 -4.86 -5.83
N ILE A 283 36.10 -6.17 -5.66
CA ILE A 283 37.18 -7.11 -5.34
C ILE A 283 38.19 -7.24 -6.49
N GLU A 284 37.80 -6.93 -7.74
CA GLU A 284 38.73 -6.94 -8.88
C GLU A 284 39.74 -5.79 -8.82
N GLU A 285 39.26 -4.60 -8.49
CA GLU A 285 40.14 -3.44 -8.31
C GLU A 285 40.96 -3.59 -7.03
N PHE A 286 40.39 -4.19 -5.98
CA PHE A 286 41.11 -4.50 -4.75
C PHE A 286 42.23 -5.51 -4.98
N GLY A 287 41.96 -6.60 -5.72
CA GLY A 287 42.96 -7.60 -6.05
C GLY A 287 44.07 -7.03 -6.93
N ALA A 288 43.72 -6.23 -7.94
CA ALA A 288 44.70 -5.52 -8.76
C ALA A 288 45.56 -4.54 -7.93
N PHE A 289 44.94 -3.79 -7.00
CA PHE A 289 45.63 -2.90 -6.08
C PHE A 289 46.61 -3.64 -5.18
N SER A 290 46.17 -4.76 -4.59
CA SER A 290 46.99 -5.57 -3.69
C SER A 290 48.19 -6.18 -4.40
N ALA A 291 47.99 -6.67 -5.62
CA ALA A 291 49.05 -7.27 -6.44
C ALA A 291 50.13 -6.26 -6.90
N ILE A 292 49.70 -5.06 -7.32
CA ILE A 292 50.57 -4.10 -8.03
C ILE A 292 51.02 -2.95 -7.11
N GLY A 293 50.28 -2.68 -6.03
CA GLY A 293 50.46 -1.53 -5.14
C GLY A 293 49.85 -0.22 -5.66
N SER A 294 49.19 -0.25 -6.83
CA SER A 294 48.48 0.88 -7.42
C SER A 294 47.35 0.38 -8.33
N ILE A 295 46.36 1.23 -8.64
CA ILE A 295 45.26 0.86 -9.53
C ILE A 295 45.73 0.95 -11.00
N PRO A 296 45.77 -0.18 -11.74
CA PRO A 296 46.15 -0.16 -13.15
C PRO A 296 44.96 0.31 -14.02
N SER A 297 45.20 0.52 -15.31
CA SER A 297 44.13 0.88 -16.27
C SER A 297 43.01 -0.17 -16.32
N ARG A 298 41.79 0.26 -16.67
CA ARG A 298 40.59 -0.58 -16.83
C ARG A 298 40.85 -1.92 -17.53
N ASP A 299 41.57 -1.89 -18.64
CA ASP A 299 41.87 -3.09 -19.44
C ASP A 299 42.74 -4.13 -18.73
N VAL A 300 43.57 -3.70 -17.78
CA VAL A 300 44.45 -4.58 -17.01
C VAL A 300 43.67 -5.24 -15.89
N VAL A 301 42.80 -4.48 -15.20
CA VAL A 301 41.88 -5.03 -14.21
C VAL A 301 40.96 -6.07 -14.85
N ALA A 302 40.35 -5.72 -16.00
CA ALA A 302 39.41 -6.58 -16.73
C ALA A 302 40.06 -7.81 -17.39
N ARG A 303 41.36 -7.77 -17.69
CA ARG A 303 42.12 -8.93 -18.19
C ARG A 303 42.43 -9.95 -17.10
N GLY A 304 42.41 -9.55 -15.83
CA GLY A 304 42.59 -10.48 -14.72
C GLY A 304 44.01 -11.00 -14.52
N ALA A 305 45.05 -10.38 -15.11
CA ALA A 305 46.44 -10.84 -14.95
C ALA A 305 46.95 -10.81 -13.49
N TRP A 306 46.29 -10.03 -12.62
CA TRP A 306 46.53 -9.98 -11.19
C TRP A 306 46.05 -11.24 -10.45
N LYS A 307 45.10 -12.01 -11.02
CA LYS A 307 44.54 -13.22 -10.39
C LYS A 307 45.58 -14.33 -10.20
N ASP A 308 46.61 -14.37 -11.06
CA ASP A 308 47.70 -15.35 -10.99
C ASP A 308 48.80 -14.98 -9.97
N THR A 309 48.71 -13.79 -9.36
CA THR A 309 49.68 -13.30 -8.36
C THR A 309 49.17 -13.51 -6.94
N ASN A 310 50.03 -13.36 -5.93
CA ASN A 310 49.61 -13.43 -4.53
C ASN A 310 48.95 -12.11 -4.10
N TRP A 311 47.70 -11.91 -4.51
CA TRP A 311 46.92 -10.69 -4.26
C TRP A 311 46.04 -10.79 -3.02
N GLN A 312 45.76 -12.00 -2.54
CA GLN A 312 44.90 -12.20 -1.38
C GLN A 312 45.52 -11.59 -0.13
N VAL A 313 44.70 -10.90 0.67
CA VAL A 313 45.13 -10.22 1.89
C VAL A 313 44.55 -10.95 3.09
N SER A 314 45.40 -11.25 4.09
CA SER A 314 44.94 -11.84 5.34
C SER A 314 43.98 -10.91 6.10
N ALA A 315 43.06 -11.50 6.86
CA ALA A 315 42.04 -10.77 7.62
C ALA A 315 42.62 -9.68 8.53
N GLU A 316 43.81 -9.91 9.10
CA GLU A 316 44.49 -8.96 9.98
C GLU A 316 44.97 -7.69 9.27
N ASN A 317 45.41 -7.83 8.01
CA ASN A 317 45.94 -6.72 7.22
C ASN A 317 44.86 -6.07 6.34
N PHE A 318 43.74 -6.76 6.13
CA PHE A 318 42.67 -6.35 5.22
C PHE A 318 42.19 -4.93 5.48
N ASP A 319 41.83 -4.58 6.72
CA ASP A 319 41.32 -3.25 7.07
C ASP A 319 42.33 -2.13 6.76
N SER A 320 43.63 -2.40 6.95
CA SER A 320 44.69 -1.43 6.69
C SER A 320 44.91 -1.19 5.19
N VAL A 321 44.87 -2.27 4.39
CA VAL A 321 44.99 -2.23 2.93
C VAL A 321 43.74 -1.58 2.33
N MET A 322 42.56 -1.96 2.81
CA MET A 322 41.27 -1.39 2.40
C MET A 322 41.24 0.13 2.61
N LYS A 323 41.74 0.63 3.74
CA LYS A 323 41.82 2.07 4.00
C LYS A 323 42.67 2.84 2.98
N ASN A 324 43.70 2.21 2.41
CA ASN A 324 44.51 2.80 1.35
C ASN A 324 43.83 2.66 -0.01
N PHE A 325 43.28 1.48 -0.31
CA PHE A 325 42.48 1.23 -1.51
C PHE A 325 41.33 2.24 -1.68
N LEU A 326 40.59 2.52 -0.60
CA LEU A 326 39.45 3.44 -0.61
C LEU A 326 39.82 4.90 -0.96
N LYS A 327 41.10 5.28 -0.83
CA LYS A 327 41.60 6.62 -1.19
C LYS A 327 41.99 6.73 -2.66
N GLU A 328 42.29 5.59 -3.29
CA GLU A 328 42.63 5.53 -4.70
C GLU A 328 41.43 5.85 -5.59
N ARG A 329 41.69 6.09 -6.86
CA ARG A 329 40.66 6.37 -7.87
C ARG A 329 40.27 5.10 -8.61
N SER A 330 38.98 4.94 -8.89
CA SER A 330 38.50 3.78 -9.65
C SER A 330 38.94 3.86 -11.10
N ALA A 331 39.38 2.73 -11.64
CA ALA A 331 39.67 2.53 -13.06
C ALA A 331 38.39 2.45 -13.91
N PHE A 332 37.24 2.20 -13.27
CA PHE A 332 35.93 2.08 -13.94
C PHE A 332 35.07 3.36 -13.82
N SER A 333 35.50 4.37 -13.06
CA SER A 333 34.78 5.64 -12.96
C SER A 333 35.17 6.59 -14.10
N ASP A 334 34.21 6.93 -14.95
CA ASP A 334 34.38 7.93 -16.02
C ASP A 334 34.62 9.35 -15.45
N GLN A 335 34.13 9.60 -14.23
CA GLN A 335 34.27 10.88 -13.53
C GLN A 335 35.53 10.95 -12.64
N ASN A 336 36.40 9.95 -12.74
CA ASN A 336 37.65 9.86 -11.97
C ASN A 336 37.41 9.91 -10.46
N GLU A 337 36.33 9.28 -9.98
CA GLU A 337 35.92 9.27 -8.58
C GLU A 337 36.84 8.39 -7.72
N LYS A 338 36.83 8.64 -6.41
CA LYS A 338 37.49 7.76 -5.44
C LYS A 338 36.69 6.48 -5.28
N MET A 339 37.37 5.37 -4.97
CA MET A 339 36.73 4.07 -4.70
C MET A 339 35.62 4.17 -3.66
N LEU A 340 35.83 4.95 -2.59
CA LEU A 340 34.82 5.16 -1.55
C LEU A 340 33.52 5.77 -2.08
N THR A 341 33.60 6.65 -3.07
CA THR A 341 32.43 7.29 -3.69
C THR A 341 31.80 6.36 -4.72
N TYR A 342 32.64 5.75 -5.56
CA TYR A 342 32.19 4.88 -6.65
C TYR A 342 31.47 3.61 -6.16
N TYR A 343 31.99 2.98 -5.09
CA TYR A 343 31.40 1.80 -4.44
C TYR A 343 30.62 2.12 -3.16
N SER A 344 30.11 3.34 -3.04
CA SER A 344 29.41 3.80 -1.82
C SER A 344 28.16 2.97 -1.48
N ARG A 345 27.53 2.33 -2.47
CA ARG A 345 26.37 1.45 -2.27
C ARG A 345 26.80 0.00 -2.01
N GLU A 346 27.92 -0.42 -2.59
CA GLU A 346 28.45 -1.78 -2.50
C GLU A 346 29.27 -2.04 -1.23
N LEU A 347 29.89 -1.02 -0.63
CA LEU A 347 30.80 -1.18 0.51
C LEU A 347 30.31 -0.47 1.78
N GLY A 348 30.17 -1.24 2.86
CA GLY A 348 29.85 -0.73 4.19
C GLY A 348 31.09 -0.43 5.01
N TRP A 349 31.81 0.63 4.69
CA TRP A 349 33.01 1.04 5.45
C TRP A 349 32.69 2.00 6.59
N ASP A 350 32.97 1.64 7.84
CA ASP A 350 32.69 2.47 9.03
C ASP A 350 33.85 3.43 9.40
N GLY A 351 34.92 3.45 8.61
CA GLY A 351 36.15 4.21 8.89
C GLY A 351 37.30 3.36 9.44
N ALA A 352 37.01 2.21 10.03
CA ALA A 352 37.97 1.32 10.65
C ALA A 352 37.88 -0.13 10.17
N LYS A 353 36.66 -0.62 9.91
CA LYS A 353 36.37 -2.00 9.52
C LYS A 353 35.33 -2.06 8.41
N LEU A 354 35.42 -3.11 7.60
CA LEU A 354 34.40 -3.45 6.62
C LEU A 354 33.23 -4.16 7.31
N ARG A 355 32.03 -3.56 7.27
CA ARG A 355 30.81 -4.10 7.88
C ARG A 355 30.04 -5.01 6.94
N TYR A 356 29.95 -4.63 5.67
CA TYR A 356 29.36 -5.44 4.63
C TYR A 356 30.08 -5.20 3.30
N ALA A 357 29.97 -6.17 2.41
CA ALA A 357 30.46 -6.09 1.05
C ALA A 357 29.36 -6.58 0.10
N ALA A 358 29.19 -5.92 -1.02
CA ALA A 358 28.21 -6.31 -2.03
C ALA A 358 28.79 -6.26 -3.44
N ILE A 359 28.21 -7.07 -4.32
CA ILE A 359 28.44 -7.04 -5.76
C ILE A 359 27.12 -6.63 -6.39
N SER A 360 27.14 -5.63 -7.28
CA SER A 360 25.94 -5.16 -7.97
C SER A 360 25.96 -5.54 -9.45
N VAL A 361 24.79 -5.92 -9.97
CA VAL A 361 24.57 -6.27 -11.36
C VAL A 361 23.40 -5.51 -11.92
N GLN A 362 23.48 -5.11 -13.19
CA GLN A 362 22.34 -4.50 -13.86
C GLN A 362 21.43 -5.56 -14.46
N SER A 363 20.14 -5.49 -14.17
CA SER A 363 19.14 -6.35 -14.82
C SER A 363 19.04 -6.01 -16.31
N SER A 364 18.85 -7.04 -17.14
CA SER A 364 18.57 -6.88 -18.58
C SER A 364 17.12 -6.48 -18.88
N VAL A 365 16.21 -6.68 -17.91
CA VAL A 365 14.76 -6.52 -18.11
C VAL A 365 14.17 -5.46 -17.18
N LEU A 366 14.66 -5.39 -15.95
CA LEU A 366 14.24 -4.37 -14.99
C LEU A 366 15.07 -3.11 -15.20
N ASP A 367 14.41 -1.96 -15.19
CA ASP A 367 15.05 -0.67 -15.22
C ASP A 367 14.34 0.29 -14.26
N PRO A 368 14.99 1.39 -13.82
CA PRO A 368 14.42 2.28 -12.80
C PRO A 368 13.21 3.08 -13.28
N TYR A 369 13.00 3.17 -14.59
CA TYR A 369 12.05 4.11 -15.20
C TYR A 369 10.84 3.41 -15.83
N SER A 370 10.96 2.14 -16.18
CA SER A 370 9.91 1.32 -16.74
C SER A 370 9.26 0.45 -15.68
N SER A 371 7.96 0.37 -15.81
CA SER A 371 7.09 -0.36 -14.91
C SER A 371 6.54 -1.56 -15.66
N ARG A 372 7.19 -2.71 -15.46
CA ARG A 372 6.85 -3.97 -16.15
C ARG A 372 5.70 -4.71 -15.45
N PRO A 373 4.95 -5.55 -16.18
CA PRO A 373 3.93 -6.43 -15.60
C PRO A 373 4.48 -7.30 -14.46
N GLU A 374 3.69 -7.51 -13.41
CA GLU A 374 4.06 -8.34 -12.25
C GLU A 374 4.66 -9.72 -12.66
N PRO A 375 4.09 -10.47 -13.63
CA PRO A 375 4.64 -11.78 -13.99
C PRO A 375 6.07 -11.72 -14.54
N ILE A 376 6.41 -10.68 -15.30
CA ILE A 376 7.75 -10.49 -15.87
C ILE A 376 8.73 -10.11 -14.77
N VAL A 377 8.32 -9.17 -13.91
CA VAL A 377 9.12 -8.73 -12.76
C VAL A 377 9.41 -9.92 -11.84
N ARG A 378 8.38 -10.70 -11.51
CA ARG A 378 8.51 -11.87 -10.67
C ARG A 378 9.45 -12.92 -11.24
N GLN A 379 9.37 -13.21 -12.54
CA GLN A 379 10.29 -14.14 -13.20
C GLN A 379 11.75 -13.68 -13.06
N GLN A 380 12.00 -12.38 -13.19
CA GLN A 380 13.34 -11.81 -13.00
C GLN A 380 13.81 -11.95 -11.55
N TYR A 381 12.97 -11.60 -10.57
CA TYR A 381 13.31 -11.76 -9.16
C TYR A 381 13.54 -13.21 -8.76
N ASP A 382 12.72 -14.15 -9.25
CA ASP A 382 12.88 -15.58 -8.97
C ASP A 382 14.24 -16.09 -9.48
N ALA A 383 14.67 -15.66 -10.66
CA ALA A 383 15.99 -15.97 -11.20
C ALA A 383 17.13 -15.37 -10.36
N MET A 384 16.99 -14.12 -9.91
CA MET A 384 18.00 -13.46 -9.07
C MET A 384 18.09 -14.10 -7.67
N VAL A 385 16.97 -14.56 -7.13
CA VAL A 385 16.94 -15.37 -5.89
C VAL A 385 17.61 -16.72 -6.09
N GLU A 386 17.47 -17.35 -7.25
CA GLU A 386 18.19 -18.58 -7.59
C GLU A 386 19.71 -18.37 -7.66
N ILE A 387 20.15 -17.26 -8.27
CA ILE A 387 21.56 -16.84 -8.26
C ILE A 387 22.06 -16.64 -6.82
N SER A 388 21.29 -15.95 -5.98
CA SER A 388 21.64 -15.74 -4.57
C SER A 388 21.78 -17.07 -3.80
N LYS A 389 20.98 -18.09 -4.13
CA LYS A 389 21.09 -19.42 -3.49
C LYS A 389 22.35 -20.17 -3.92
N ASP A 390 22.79 -20.00 -5.17
CA ASP A 390 24.06 -20.57 -5.62
C ASP A 390 25.25 -19.94 -4.87
N PHE A 391 25.20 -18.61 -4.65
CA PHE A 391 26.19 -17.93 -3.80
C PHE A 391 26.14 -18.38 -2.35
N ASP A 392 24.95 -18.57 -1.77
CA ASP A 392 24.82 -19.12 -0.41
C ASP A 392 25.52 -20.48 -0.30
N ALA A 393 25.28 -21.37 -1.27
CA ALA A 393 25.88 -22.71 -1.27
C ALA A 393 27.42 -22.70 -1.33
N LYS A 394 28.01 -21.72 -2.02
CA LYS A 394 29.47 -21.58 -2.20
C LYS A 394 30.13 -20.78 -1.07
N MET A 395 29.49 -19.71 -0.60
CA MET A 395 30.14 -18.66 0.19
C MET A 395 29.73 -18.64 1.65
N GLU A 396 28.57 -19.18 2.04
CA GLU A 396 28.04 -19.04 3.41
C GLU A 396 29.03 -19.60 4.46
N LYS A 397 29.61 -20.77 4.18
CA LYS A 397 30.55 -21.44 5.09
C LYS A 397 31.88 -20.69 5.22
N THR A 398 32.37 -20.12 4.13
CA THR A 398 33.71 -19.52 4.04
C THR A 398 33.72 -18.05 4.46
N CYS A 399 32.73 -17.28 4.01
CA CYS A 399 32.58 -15.87 4.34
C CYS A 399 31.83 -15.63 5.67
N GLY A 400 31.21 -16.67 6.25
CA GLY A 400 30.53 -16.59 7.54
C GLY A 400 29.22 -15.79 7.51
N SER A 401 28.64 -15.60 6.32
CA SER A 401 27.40 -14.85 6.10
C SER A 401 26.61 -15.42 4.93
N LYS A 402 25.29 -15.49 5.09
CA LYS A 402 24.37 -15.70 3.98
C LYS A 402 24.31 -14.46 3.08
N THR A 403 24.07 -14.67 1.80
CA THR A 403 23.86 -13.62 0.80
C THR A 403 22.50 -12.97 1.01
N ILE A 404 22.46 -11.64 0.91
CA ILE A 404 21.23 -10.85 0.88
C ILE A 404 21.11 -10.24 -0.51
N MET A 405 20.09 -10.66 -1.26
CA MET A 405 19.72 -10.00 -2.52
C MET A 405 18.79 -8.81 -2.24
N THR A 406 19.05 -7.66 -2.85
CA THR A 406 18.16 -6.49 -2.82
C THR A 406 18.33 -5.63 -4.08
N ASP A 407 17.27 -4.95 -4.50
CA ASP A 407 17.22 -3.96 -5.59
C ASP A 407 17.17 -2.51 -5.06
N LEU A 408 17.05 -2.34 -3.74
CA LEU A 408 16.89 -1.04 -3.10
C LEU A 408 18.25 -0.42 -2.78
N GLY A 409 18.71 0.50 -3.63
CA GLY A 409 20.05 1.11 -3.58
C GLY A 409 20.43 1.88 -2.31
N GLU A 410 19.50 2.11 -1.37
CA GLU A 410 19.78 2.85 -0.12
C GLU A 410 19.03 2.28 1.11
N LYS A 411 18.24 1.23 0.93
CA LYS A 411 17.34 0.71 1.98
C LYS A 411 17.36 -0.80 1.93
N PHE A 412 18.27 -1.41 2.69
CA PHE A 412 18.31 -2.85 2.92
C PHE A 412 17.06 -3.29 3.72
N VAL A 413 15.89 -3.31 3.08
CA VAL A 413 14.64 -3.78 3.65
C VAL A 413 14.39 -5.15 3.06
N ARG A 414 14.82 -6.20 3.77
CA ARG A 414 14.53 -7.57 3.36
C ARG A 414 13.01 -7.79 3.34
N ILE A 415 12.54 -8.26 2.20
CA ILE A 415 11.22 -8.85 1.98
C ILE A 415 11.14 -10.12 2.82
N CYS A 416 10.19 -10.16 3.75
CA CYS A 416 9.87 -11.36 4.51
C CYS A 416 9.16 -12.32 3.55
N GLY A 417 9.81 -13.44 3.25
CA GLY A 417 9.16 -14.57 2.60
C GLY A 417 8.07 -15.18 3.47
N VAL A 418 7.20 -15.93 2.81
CA VAL A 418 6.10 -16.77 3.33
C VAL A 418 4.79 -15.99 3.62
N PHE A 419 4.02 -15.72 2.55
CA PHE A 419 2.64 -15.23 2.67
C PHE A 419 1.59 -16.15 2.00
N LEU A 420 1.99 -17.29 1.43
CA LEU A 420 1.08 -18.10 0.61
C LEU A 420 0.33 -19.23 1.35
N THR A 421 0.64 -19.50 2.63
CA THR A 421 0.00 -20.60 3.37
C THR A 421 -1.02 -20.20 4.43
N ASP A 422 -1.03 -18.95 4.90
CA ASP A 422 -1.92 -18.56 6.02
C ASP A 422 -3.24 -17.91 5.61
N LEU A 423 -3.38 -17.50 4.33
CA LEU A 423 -4.63 -16.89 3.85
C LEU A 423 -5.72 -17.92 3.49
N ILE A 424 -5.34 -19.16 3.20
CA ILE A 424 -6.30 -20.23 2.82
C ILE A 424 -6.96 -20.86 4.05
N THR A 425 -6.31 -20.83 5.21
CA THR A 425 -6.85 -21.44 6.44
C THR A 425 -7.89 -20.55 7.13
N MET A 426 -7.84 -19.23 6.93
CA MET A 426 -8.73 -18.28 7.62
C MET A 426 -10.12 -18.11 6.96
N VAL A 427 -10.32 -18.65 5.75
CA VAL A 427 -11.61 -18.57 5.01
C VAL A 427 -12.47 -19.84 5.18
N LEU A 428 -11.94 -20.90 5.81
CA LEU A 428 -12.66 -22.17 6.03
C LEU A 428 -13.19 -22.37 7.47
N GLU A 429 -13.01 -21.40 8.36
CA GLU A 429 -13.62 -21.40 9.70
C GLU A 429 -14.34 -20.07 9.97
N TYR A 430 -15.40 -19.75 9.23
CA TYR A 430 -16.53 -18.94 9.70
C TYR A 430 -17.79 -19.17 8.87
#